data_AF-A0A5D2QID7-F1
#
_entry.id   AF-A0A5D2QID7-F1
#
_cell.length_a   1.000
_cell.length_b   1.000
_cell.length_c   1.000
_cell.angle_alpha   90.00
_cell.angle_beta   90.00
_cell.angle_gamma   90.00
#
_symmetry.space_group_name_H-M   'P 1'
#
loop_
_entity.id
_entity.type
_entity.pdbx_description
1 polymer ?
#
loop_
_entity_poly.entity_id
_entity_poly.type
_entity_poly.pdbx_seq_one_letter_code
_entity_poly.pdbx_strand_id
1 'polypeptide(L)'
;MAQITPSSDLDFVDDFYYSALFDEDEHEIFPPSDDKYAEELQFQEALMLSTVFSEMGNNDICNPCIAHASSPLLIQALPQPELLEMETEESGESSLSFCEICVERKENDQMFTTQSCNHSYCSDCISKHVSTRVEENLTVVRCPGVHCETVLELDECRPLLPEVVIHRWEDALCQEFINASQRFYCPFRDCSALLLNDGGEVIREAECPFCHKLFCAQCYVPWHPGITCEDFQRLNEDERGREDLMVRELAQEKKWARCPKCKYYVERTVGCPHMVCRCQFEFCYGCGEKWSNTHGGCQRN
;
A
#
# COMPACT_ATOMS: atom_id res chain seq x y z
N MET A 1 -11.63 -15.08 60.85
CA MET A 1 -11.71 -14.64 59.45
C MET A 1 -11.30 -13.18 59.43
N ALA A 2 -10.11 -12.94 58.91
CA ALA A 2 -9.35 -11.71 59.11
C ALA A 2 -9.88 -10.54 58.25
N GLN A 3 -9.81 -9.35 58.84
CA GLN A 3 -9.92 -8.04 58.21
C GLN A 3 -8.65 -7.75 57.39
N ILE A 4 -8.71 -6.87 56.39
CA ILE A 4 -7.71 -5.80 56.10
C ILE A 4 -8.26 -4.87 55.01
N THR A 5 -8.12 -3.58 55.27
CA THR A 5 -8.36 -2.35 54.50
C THR A 5 -7.29 -2.09 53.43
N PRO A 6 -7.50 -1.22 52.42
CA PRO A 6 -6.43 -0.77 51.54
C PRO A 6 -5.66 0.40 52.19
N SER A 7 -4.35 0.25 52.36
CA SER A 7 -3.44 1.34 52.73
C SER A 7 -2.44 1.63 51.59
N SER A 8 -2.16 2.92 51.44
CA SER A 8 -1.14 3.57 50.62
C SER A 8 0.30 3.13 50.90
N ASP A 9 1.17 3.28 49.90
CA ASP A 9 2.60 3.72 49.94
C ASP A 9 3.06 3.77 48.45
N LEU A 10 3.20 4.91 47.77
CA LEU A 10 4.26 5.95 47.83
C LEU A 10 5.71 5.42 47.88
N ASP A 11 6.49 5.91 46.91
CA ASP A 11 7.95 6.00 46.83
C ASP A 11 8.77 4.75 46.45
N PHE A 12 8.96 4.56 45.13
CA PHE A 12 10.27 4.16 44.58
C PHE A 12 10.39 4.62 43.13
N VAL A 13 10.64 5.91 42.93
CA VAL A 13 11.10 6.43 41.64
C VAL A 13 12.63 6.33 41.68
N ASP A 14 13.19 5.52 40.79
CA ASP A 14 14.61 5.22 40.73
C ASP A 14 15.41 6.51 40.47
N ASP A 15 16.30 6.86 41.40
CA ASP A 15 17.16 8.06 41.43
C ASP A 15 18.19 8.10 40.29
N PHE A 16 18.05 7.25 39.28
CA PHE A 16 18.89 7.20 38.08
C PHE A 16 18.32 8.01 36.91
N TYR A 17 17.03 8.36 36.93
CA TYR A 17 16.39 9.09 35.83
C TYR A 17 16.73 10.59 35.81
N TYR A 18 17.10 11.16 36.96
CA TYR A 18 17.34 12.60 37.10
C TYR A 18 18.81 13.04 36.98
N SER A 19 19.76 12.11 36.82
CA SER A 19 21.18 12.45 36.63
C SER A 19 21.61 12.64 35.17
N ALA A 20 20.70 12.51 34.20
CA ALA A 20 21.02 12.69 32.77
C ALA A 20 20.60 14.05 32.19
N LEU A 21 20.13 14.99 33.03
CA LEU A 21 19.59 16.29 32.57
C LEU A 21 20.39 17.52 33.03
N PHE A 22 21.54 17.33 33.67
CA PHE A 22 22.44 18.43 34.01
C PHE A 22 23.90 18.01 33.86
N ASP A 23 24.33 17.84 32.61
CA ASP A 23 25.67 18.28 32.24
C ASP A 23 25.52 19.67 31.62
N GLU A 24 25.81 20.67 32.44
CA GLU A 24 26.15 22.01 31.98
C GLU A 24 27.48 21.90 31.23
N ASP A 25 27.45 21.91 29.90
CA ASP A 25 28.35 22.70 29.05
C ASP A 25 28.05 22.47 27.55
N GLU A 26 27.88 23.57 26.83
CA GLU A 26 27.89 23.75 25.35
C GLU A 26 26.71 23.26 24.48
N HIS A 27 25.76 24.20 24.29
CA HIS A 27 25.23 24.70 23.02
C HIS A 27 25.31 23.86 21.71
N GLU A 28 24.13 23.76 21.06
CA GLU A 28 23.84 23.49 19.64
C GLU A 28 23.84 22.03 19.14
N ILE A 29 22.63 21.46 19.07
CA ILE A 29 22.32 20.28 18.24
C ILE A 29 22.34 20.73 16.77
N PHE A 30 23.50 20.62 16.11
CA PHE A 30 23.55 20.66 14.66
C PHE A 30 22.97 19.36 14.08
N PRO A 31 22.10 19.40 13.05
CA PRO A 31 21.84 18.21 12.25
C PRO A 31 23.17 17.71 11.67
N PRO A 32 23.46 16.39 11.65
CA PRO A 32 24.71 15.90 11.08
C PRO A 32 24.83 16.40 9.64
N SER A 33 25.91 17.10 9.30
CA SER A 33 26.12 17.55 7.92
C SER A 33 26.33 16.33 7.03
N ASP A 34 25.83 16.40 5.81
CA ASP A 34 25.89 15.33 4.80
C ASP A 34 27.33 14.80 4.61
N ASP A 35 28.34 15.64 4.84
CA ASP A 35 29.77 15.28 4.76
C ASP A 35 30.18 14.26 5.84
N LYS A 36 29.74 14.43 7.09
CA LYS A 36 30.07 13.48 8.17
C LYS A 36 29.35 12.14 7.98
N TYR A 37 28.15 12.17 7.44
CA TYR A 37 27.40 10.96 7.11
C TYR A 37 28.06 10.20 5.94
N ALA A 38 28.57 10.91 4.94
CA ALA A 38 29.31 10.32 3.83
C ALA A 38 30.64 9.68 4.27
N GLU A 39 31.37 10.31 5.20
CA GLU A 39 32.61 9.74 5.77
C GLU A 39 32.34 8.44 6.54
N GLU A 40 31.26 8.39 7.34
CA GLU A 40 30.87 7.18 8.07
C GLU A 40 30.47 6.04 7.10
N LEU A 41 29.77 6.35 6.00
CA LEU A 41 29.43 5.36 4.99
C LEU A 41 30.68 4.76 4.31
N GLN A 42 31.64 5.61 3.95
CA GLN A 42 32.90 5.18 3.33
C GLN A 42 33.74 4.32 4.28
N PHE A 43 33.72 4.62 5.58
CA PHE A 43 34.39 3.81 6.59
C PHE A 43 33.76 2.41 6.71
N GLN A 44 32.44 2.32 6.68
CA GLN A 44 31.71 1.05 6.72
C GLN A 44 31.94 0.22 5.44
N GLU A 45 31.98 0.85 4.26
CA GLU A 45 32.33 0.18 3.01
C GLU A 45 33.75 -0.38 3.02
N ALA A 46 34.72 0.36 3.59
CA ALA A 46 36.10 -0.09 3.73
C ALA A 46 36.24 -1.29 4.67
N LEU A 47 35.46 -1.32 5.77
CA LEU A 47 35.41 -2.46 6.69
C LEU A 47 34.82 -3.71 6.02
N MET A 48 33.74 -3.55 5.25
CA MET A 48 33.12 -4.65 4.52
C MET A 48 34.06 -5.21 3.45
N LEU A 49 34.77 -4.35 2.70
CA LEU A 49 35.76 -4.80 1.73
C LEU A 49 36.91 -5.58 2.39
N SER A 50 37.39 -5.14 3.56
CA SER A 50 38.46 -5.84 4.28
C SER A 50 38.03 -7.18 4.87
N THR A 51 36.74 -7.36 5.19
CA THR A 51 36.18 -8.69 5.52
C THR A 51 36.13 -9.61 4.31
N VAL A 52 35.75 -9.12 3.12
CA VAL A 52 35.70 -9.92 1.88
C VAL A 52 37.10 -10.35 1.41
N PHE A 53 38.11 -9.51 1.59
CA PHE A 53 39.50 -9.87 1.27
C PHE A 53 40.12 -10.89 2.24
N SER A 54 39.57 -11.02 3.46
CA SER A 54 40.02 -12.02 4.43
C SER A 54 39.46 -13.43 4.15
N GLU A 55 38.37 -13.54 3.36
CA GLU A 55 37.74 -14.82 3.04
C GLU A 55 38.28 -15.50 1.76
N MET A 56 39.20 -14.87 1.03
CA MET A 56 39.78 -15.42 -0.21
C MET A 56 41.28 -15.75 -0.15
N GLY A 57 41.86 -15.81 1.05
CA GLY A 57 43.24 -16.25 1.26
C GLY A 57 43.33 -17.64 1.89
N ASN A 58 43.20 -18.70 1.09
CA ASN A 58 44.01 -19.93 1.20
C ASN A 58 43.63 -20.98 0.13
N ASN A 59 44.67 -21.44 -0.60
CA ASN A 59 44.79 -22.63 -1.46
C ASN A 59 44.88 -22.42 -2.99
N ASP A 60 46.06 -21.97 -3.42
CA ASP A 60 47.03 -22.67 -4.30
C ASP A 60 46.63 -23.43 -5.59
N ILE A 61 47.27 -22.98 -6.70
CA ILE A 61 47.83 -23.69 -7.88
C ILE A 61 46.84 -23.92 -9.06
N CYS A 62 47.07 -23.57 -10.36
CA CYS A 62 48.27 -23.27 -11.17
C CYS A 62 47.94 -22.39 -12.43
N ASN A 63 49.00 -21.78 -12.98
CA ASN A 63 49.16 -20.90 -14.17
C ASN A 63 48.23 -21.07 -15.41
N PRO A 64 47.96 -19.97 -16.16
CA PRO A 64 47.36 -20.00 -17.50
C PRO A 64 48.40 -19.88 -18.61
N CYS A 65 48.22 -20.62 -19.71
CA CYS A 65 48.93 -20.38 -20.98
C CYS A 65 48.09 -20.81 -22.20
N ILE A 66 47.72 -19.80 -23.00
CA ILE A 66 47.84 -19.74 -24.47
C ILE A 66 46.66 -20.17 -25.37
N ALA A 67 46.26 -19.14 -26.15
CA ALA A 67 45.76 -19.10 -27.53
C ALA A 67 44.27 -19.37 -27.84
N HIS A 68 43.56 -18.27 -28.12
CA HIS A 68 42.56 -18.21 -29.17
C HIS A 68 43.23 -17.77 -30.49
N ALA A 69 42.92 -18.47 -31.59
CA ALA A 69 43.01 -17.93 -32.94
C ALA A 69 41.81 -18.43 -33.76
N SER A 70 41.10 -17.48 -34.36
CA SER A 70 39.91 -17.61 -35.19
C SER A 70 40.14 -18.36 -36.50
N SER A 71 39.10 -19.01 -37.05
CA SER A 71 38.83 -19.09 -38.51
C SER A 71 37.54 -19.88 -38.89
N PRO A 72 37.03 -19.74 -40.14
CA PRO A 72 35.59 -19.60 -40.45
C PRO A 72 34.97 -20.67 -41.40
N LEU A 73 33.65 -20.52 -41.61
CA LEU A 73 32.68 -20.91 -42.68
C LEU A 73 33.01 -21.89 -43.85
N LEU A 74 31.91 -22.55 -44.31
CA LEU A 74 31.54 -23.04 -45.68
C LEU A 74 32.13 -24.43 -46.09
N ILE A 75 31.47 -25.45 -46.72
CA ILE A 75 30.28 -25.61 -47.58
C ILE A 75 29.83 -27.12 -47.60
N GLN A 76 28.55 -27.38 -47.94
CA GLN A 76 28.04 -28.34 -48.98
C GLN A 76 27.49 -29.76 -48.62
N ALA A 77 26.24 -29.93 -49.08
CA ALA A 77 25.65 -31.03 -49.87
C ALA A 77 25.08 -32.31 -49.19
N LEU A 78 23.75 -32.44 -49.35
CA LEU A 78 22.94 -33.67 -49.36
C LEU A 78 23.37 -34.61 -50.52
N PRO A 79 23.21 -35.95 -50.37
CA PRO A 79 21.96 -36.59 -50.80
C PRO A 79 21.46 -37.74 -49.89
N GLN A 80 20.12 -37.87 -49.80
CA GLN A 80 19.38 -39.11 -49.46
C GLN A 80 19.38 -40.07 -50.69
N PRO A 81 18.83 -41.30 -50.67
CA PRO A 81 18.09 -42.04 -49.62
C PRO A 81 18.52 -43.52 -49.47
N GLU A 82 18.12 -44.18 -48.37
CA GLU A 82 17.84 -45.62 -48.42
C GLU A 82 16.77 -45.99 -47.39
N LEU A 83 15.75 -46.68 -47.90
CA LEU A 83 14.54 -47.12 -47.23
C LEU A 83 14.86 -48.25 -46.25
N LEU A 84 14.47 -48.08 -44.99
CA LEU A 84 14.26 -49.19 -44.08
C LEU A 84 12.86 -49.04 -43.49
N GLU A 85 11.95 -49.82 -44.07
CA GLU A 85 10.69 -50.20 -43.44
C GLU A 85 11.04 -50.88 -42.12
N MET A 86 10.59 -50.31 -41.01
CA MET A 86 10.63 -50.98 -39.72
C MET A 86 9.22 -50.99 -39.15
N GLU A 87 8.85 -52.21 -38.78
CA GLU A 87 7.52 -52.71 -38.57
C GLU A 87 6.84 -52.00 -37.40
N THR A 88 5.53 -51.84 -37.57
CA THR A 88 4.60 -51.34 -36.57
C THR A 88 4.68 -52.18 -35.29
N GLU A 89 5.27 -51.63 -34.25
CA GLU A 89 4.98 -52.05 -32.88
C GLU A 89 3.60 -51.50 -32.52
N GLU A 90 2.56 -52.34 -32.66
CA GLU A 90 1.25 -52.09 -32.06
C GLU A 90 1.39 -52.09 -30.53
N SER A 91 1.75 -50.95 -29.97
CA SER A 91 1.73 -50.67 -28.54
C SER A 91 0.57 -49.73 -28.23
N GLY A 92 -0.65 -50.28 -28.23
CA GLY A 92 -1.87 -49.62 -27.77
C GLY A 92 -2.27 -48.39 -28.61
N GLU A 93 -3.49 -48.36 -29.13
CA GLU A 93 -4.13 -47.10 -29.51
C GLU A 93 -4.36 -46.27 -28.23
N SER A 94 -3.29 -45.70 -27.69
CA SER A 94 -3.35 -44.60 -26.74
C SER A 94 -4.08 -43.48 -27.44
N SER A 95 -5.16 -43.03 -26.84
CA SER A 95 -6.05 -42.00 -27.33
C SER A 95 -5.31 -40.67 -27.46
N LEU A 96 -4.57 -40.50 -28.56
CA LEU A 96 -3.84 -39.28 -28.89
C LEU A 96 -4.79 -38.30 -29.59
N SER A 97 -4.82 -37.08 -29.08
CA SER A 97 -5.60 -35.96 -29.59
C SER A 97 -4.69 -34.98 -30.32
N PHE A 98 -5.26 -34.20 -31.24
CA PHE A 98 -4.52 -33.27 -32.08
C PHE A 98 -4.70 -31.83 -31.60
N CYS A 99 -3.60 -31.09 -31.45
CA CYS A 99 -3.62 -29.67 -31.12
C CYS A 99 -3.72 -28.80 -32.38
N GLU A 100 -4.73 -27.94 -32.47
CA GLU A 100 -4.94 -27.05 -33.62
C GLU A 100 -3.89 -25.92 -33.75
N ILE A 101 -3.13 -25.61 -32.69
CA ILE A 101 -2.11 -24.53 -32.70
C ILE A 101 -0.74 -25.06 -33.12
N CYS A 102 -0.23 -26.08 -32.43
CA CYS A 102 1.10 -26.63 -32.72
C CYS A 102 1.09 -27.77 -33.74
N VAL A 103 -0.09 -28.29 -34.13
CA VAL A 103 -0.22 -29.35 -35.14
C VAL A 103 0.43 -30.67 -34.68
N GLU A 104 0.59 -30.86 -33.37
CA GLU A 104 1.18 -32.06 -32.75
C GLU A 104 0.12 -32.98 -32.16
N ARG A 105 0.41 -34.29 -32.13
CA ARG A 105 -0.38 -35.29 -31.39
C ARG A 105 0.07 -35.33 -29.94
N LYS A 106 -0.88 -35.25 -29.01
CA LYS A 106 -0.65 -35.24 -27.57
C LYS A 106 -1.55 -36.26 -26.89
N GLU A 107 -1.09 -36.78 -25.76
CA GLU A 107 -1.91 -37.61 -24.90
C GLU A 107 -3.05 -36.78 -24.28
N ASN A 108 -4.15 -37.43 -23.90
CA ASN A 108 -5.34 -36.73 -23.39
C ASN A 108 -5.08 -35.94 -22.09
N ASP A 109 -4.09 -36.33 -21.29
CA ASP A 109 -3.66 -35.62 -20.08
C ASP A 109 -2.90 -34.32 -20.39
N GLN A 110 -2.30 -34.21 -21.58
CA GLN A 110 -1.62 -33.02 -22.09
C GLN A 110 -2.56 -32.12 -22.89
N MET A 111 -3.83 -32.49 -23.04
CA MET A 111 -4.84 -31.67 -23.70
C MET A 111 -5.58 -30.79 -22.70
N PHE A 112 -5.78 -29.53 -23.07
CA PHE A 112 -6.70 -28.66 -22.36
C PHE A 112 -8.13 -29.10 -22.65
N THR A 113 -8.92 -29.25 -21.58
CA THR A 113 -10.33 -29.61 -21.69
C THR A 113 -11.15 -28.42 -21.21
N THR A 114 -12.05 -27.94 -22.07
CA THR A 114 -13.07 -26.95 -21.70
C THR A 114 -14.42 -27.50 -22.13
N GLN A 115 -15.46 -27.29 -21.31
CA GLN A 115 -16.82 -27.69 -21.67
C GLN A 115 -17.52 -26.65 -22.55
N SER A 116 -16.82 -25.54 -22.79
CA SER A 116 -17.39 -24.28 -23.29
C SER A 116 -17.22 -24.11 -24.80
N CYS A 117 -16.38 -24.93 -25.44
CA CYS A 117 -16.26 -25.04 -26.90
C CYS A 117 -15.64 -26.39 -27.30
N ASN A 118 -15.72 -26.75 -28.59
CA ASN A 118 -15.20 -28.03 -29.11
C ASN A 118 -13.76 -27.95 -29.67
N HIS A 119 -13.06 -26.83 -29.46
CA HIS A 119 -11.73 -26.65 -30.00
C HIS A 119 -10.68 -27.37 -29.14
N SER A 120 -9.71 -28.01 -29.79
CA SER A 120 -8.74 -28.88 -29.12
C SER A 120 -7.34 -28.30 -29.15
N TYR A 121 -6.79 -28.04 -27.97
CA TYR A 121 -5.45 -27.45 -27.80
C TYR A 121 -4.69 -28.18 -26.71
N CYS A 122 -3.36 -28.31 -26.86
CA CYS A 122 -2.52 -28.82 -25.79
C CYS A 122 -2.36 -27.79 -24.67
N SER A 123 -2.02 -28.26 -23.47
CA SER A 123 -1.76 -27.45 -22.28
C SER A 123 -0.75 -26.34 -22.55
N ASP A 124 0.34 -26.66 -23.25
CA ASP A 124 1.43 -25.72 -23.53
C ASP A 124 0.97 -24.55 -24.42
N CYS A 125 0.16 -24.85 -25.43
CA CYS A 125 -0.36 -23.82 -26.35
C CYS A 125 -1.35 -22.91 -25.67
N ILE A 126 -2.26 -23.46 -24.85
CA ILE A 126 -3.21 -22.65 -24.07
C ILE A 126 -2.48 -21.83 -23.02
N SER A 127 -1.54 -22.43 -22.29
CA SER A 127 -0.74 -21.75 -21.28
C SER A 127 -0.01 -20.55 -21.87
N LYS A 128 0.65 -20.71 -23.03
CA LYS A 128 1.30 -19.60 -23.75
C LYS A 128 0.31 -18.54 -24.21
N HIS A 129 -0.81 -18.93 -24.83
CA HIS A 129 -1.83 -17.99 -25.29
C HIS A 129 -2.38 -17.14 -24.14
N VAL A 130 -2.77 -17.78 -23.05
CA VAL A 130 -3.26 -17.09 -21.85
C VAL A 130 -2.18 -16.17 -21.29
N SER A 131 -0.94 -16.65 -21.16
CA SER A 131 0.18 -15.85 -20.68
C SER A 131 0.39 -14.58 -21.50
N THR A 132 0.35 -14.68 -22.83
CA THR A 132 0.47 -13.51 -23.72
C THR A 132 -0.71 -12.55 -23.56
N ARG A 133 -1.94 -13.05 -23.42
CA ARG A 133 -3.12 -12.19 -23.24
C ARG A 133 -3.12 -11.45 -21.90
N VAL A 134 -2.71 -12.13 -20.84
CA VAL A 134 -2.51 -11.52 -19.52
C VAL A 134 -1.36 -10.50 -19.56
N GLU A 135 -0.30 -10.77 -20.33
CA GLU A 135 0.79 -9.82 -20.57
C GLU A 135 0.34 -8.53 -21.26
N GLU A 136 -0.63 -8.63 -22.17
CA GLU A 136 -1.28 -7.51 -22.85
C GLU A 136 -2.31 -6.77 -21.97
N ASN A 137 -2.42 -7.13 -20.68
CA ASN A 137 -3.42 -6.62 -19.73
C ASN A 137 -4.88 -6.84 -20.18
N LEU A 138 -5.13 -7.91 -20.93
CA LEU A 138 -6.49 -8.31 -21.28
C LEU A 138 -7.04 -9.24 -20.19
N THR A 139 -8.05 -8.79 -19.48
CA THR A 139 -8.75 -9.58 -18.45
C THR A 139 -9.65 -10.66 -19.04
N VAL A 140 -10.21 -10.41 -20.23
CA VAL A 140 -11.09 -11.34 -20.95
C VAL A 140 -10.28 -12.14 -21.95
N VAL A 141 -9.86 -13.34 -21.54
CA VAL A 141 -9.13 -14.26 -22.42
C VAL A 141 -10.14 -15.13 -23.18
N ARG A 142 -10.20 -14.97 -24.50
CA ARG A 142 -11.06 -15.80 -25.37
C ARG A 142 -10.31 -17.02 -25.89
N CYS A 143 -11.08 -18.06 -26.22
CA CYS A 143 -10.62 -19.25 -26.92
C CYS A 143 -9.86 -18.85 -28.22
N PRO A 144 -8.71 -19.48 -28.53
CA PRO A 144 -7.94 -19.21 -29.76
C PRO A 144 -8.69 -19.54 -31.07
N GLY A 145 -9.74 -20.35 -31.00
CA GLY A 145 -10.52 -20.80 -32.15
C GLY A 145 -11.09 -19.65 -32.98
N VAL A 146 -11.03 -19.81 -34.30
CA VAL A 146 -11.48 -18.77 -35.24
C VAL A 146 -13.00 -18.57 -35.09
N HIS A 147 -13.44 -17.33 -34.86
CA HIS A 147 -14.84 -16.98 -34.56
C HIS A 147 -15.40 -17.63 -33.27
N CYS A 148 -14.53 -18.05 -32.35
CA CYS A 148 -14.96 -18.51 -31.03
C CYS A 148 -15.06 -17.31 -30.06
N GLU A 149 -16.24 -17.10 -29.47
CA GLU A 149 -16.46 -16.05 -28.46
C GLU A 149 -16.41 -16.59 -27.03
N THR A 150 -16.17 -17.89 -26.86
CA THR A 150 -16.05 -18.52 -25.56
C THR A 150 -14.91 -17.88 -24.74
N VAL A 151 -15.23 -17.44 -23.53
CA VAL A 151 -14.27 -16.91 -22.56
C VAL A 151 -13.70 -18.07 -21.75
N LEU A 152 -12.39 -18.10 -21.59
CA LEU A 152 -11.69 -19.06 -20.75
C LEU A 152 -11.68 -18.54 -19.31
N GLU A 153 -12.16 -19.35 -18.37
CA GLU A 153 -12.14 -19.00 -16.95
C GLU A 153 -10.76 -19.29 -16.34
N LEU A 154 -10.34 -18.43 -15.41
CA LEU A 154 -9.05 -18.59 -14.72
C LEU A 154 -8.96 -19.95 -14.03
N ASP A 155 -10.03 -20.42 -13.40
CA ASP A 155 -10.05 -21.70 -12.67
C ASP A 155 -9.82 -22.91 -13.60
N GLU A 156 -10.31 -22.85 -14.85
CA GLU A 156 -10.05 -23.91 -15.86
C GLU A 156 -8.58 -23.93 -16.28
N CYS A 157 -7.96 -22.75 -16.38
CA CYS A 157 -6.58 -22.60 -16.84
C CYS A 157 -5.55 -22.70 -15.70
N ARG A 158 -5.95 -22.51 -14.45
CA ARG A 158 -5.08 -22.47 -13.25
C ARG A 158 -4.08 -23.62 -13.17
N PRO A 159 -4.45 -24.90 -13.43
CA PRO A 159 -3.51 -26.02 -13.36
C PRO A 159 -2.39 -25.98 -14.41
N LEU A 160 -2.56 -25.20 -15.48
CA LEU A 160 -1.67 -25.14 -16.64
C LEU A 160 -0.77 -23.90 -16.65
N LEU A 161 -1.02 -22.94 -15.76
CA LEU A 161 -0.37 -21.64 -15.77
C LEU A 161 0.72 -21.56 -14.68
N PRO A 162 1.83 -20.86 -14.95
CA PRO A 162 2.76 -20.48 -13.91
C PRO A 162 2.09 -19.54 -12.88
N GLU A 163 2.47 -19.66 -11.61
CA GLU A 163 1.92 -18.85 -10.50
C GLU A 163 2.00 -17.34 -10.77
N VAL A 164 3.09 -16.89 -11.40
CA VAL A 164 3.29 -15.48 -11.78
C VAL A 164 2.21 -14.98 -12.75
N VAL A 165 1.76 -15.83 -13.68
CA VAL A 165 0.72 -15.49 -14.65
C VAL A 165 -0.65 -15.49 -13.97
N ILE A 166 -0.90 -16.45 -13.08
CA ILE A 166 -2.14 -16.52 -12.28
C ILE A 166 -2.31 -15.26 -11.47
N HIS A 167 -1.31 -14.87 -10.67
CA HIS A 167 -1.38 -13.65 -9.86
C HIS A 167 -1.58 -12.40 -10.71
N ARG A 168 -0.91 -12.29 -11.86
CA ARG A 168 -1.12 -11.15 -12.76
C ARG A 168 -2.53 -11.10 -13.33
N TRP A 169 -3.13 -12.26 -13.65
CA TRP A 169 -4.50 -12.31 -14.15
C TRP A 169 -5.49 -11.97 -13.03
N GLU A 170 -5.29 -12.49 -11.82
CA GLU A 170 -6.07 -12.15 -10.62
C GLU A 170 -6.01 -10.64 -10.33
N ASP A 171 -4.81 -10.04 -10.37
CA ASP A 171 -4.61 -8.61 -10.17
C ASP A 171 -5.33 -7.79 -11.25
N ALA A 172 -5.23 -8.18 -12.51
CA ALA A 172 -5.91 -7.49 -13.61
C ALA A 172 -7.44 -7.57 -13.47
N LEU A 173 -7.99 -8.73 -13.09
CA LEU A 173 -9.41 -8.90 -12.81
C LEU A 173 -9.88 -8.04 -11.63
N CYS A 174 -9.10 -8.01 -10.55
CA CYS A 174 -9.36 -7.12 -9.41
C CYS A 174 -9.32 -5.66 -9.84
N GLN A 175 -8.39 -5.31 -10.73
CA GLN A 175 -8.23 -3.94 -11.21
C GLN A 175 -9.37 -3.45 -12.08
N GLU A 176 -9.99 -4.32 -12.89
CA GLU A 176 -11.18 -3.97 -13.65
C GLU A 176 -12.43 -3.89 -12.80
N PHE A 177 -12.56 -4.76 -11.80
CA PHE A 177 -13.76 -4.80 -10.97
C PHE A 177 -13.84 -3.62 -9.98
N ILE A 178 -12.69 -3.17 -9.49
CA ILE A 178 -12.60 -2.06 -8.53
C ILE A 178 -12.36 -0.76 -9.29
N ASN A 179 -13.33 0.16 -9.30
CA ASN A 179 -13.13 1.46 -9.94
C ASN A 179 -12.00 2.26 -9.28
N ALA A 180 -11.25 3.04 -10.08
CA ALA A 180 -10.21 3.92 -9.55
C ALA A 180 -10.76 4.92 -8.51
N SER A 181 -12.03 5.34 -8.63
CA SER A 181 -12.71 6.21 -7.67
C SER A 181 -13.00 5.56 -6.32
N GLN A 182 -12.99 4.23 -6.24
CA GLN A 182 -13.20 3.47 -5.01
C GLN A 182 -11.88 3.27 -4.25
N ARG A 183 -10.74 3.58 -4.85
CA ARG A 183 -9.41 3.39 -4.27
C ARG A 183 -8.94 4.69 -3.63
N PHE A 184 -8.50 4.62 -2.39
CA PHE A 184 -7.84 5.72 -1.72
C PHE A 184 -6.78 5.20 -0.75
N TYR A 185 -5.84 6.04 -0.38
CA TYR A 185 -4.81 5.67 0.58
C TYR A 185 -5.17 6.15 1.97
N CYS A 186 -4.76 5.39 2.97
CA CYS A 186 -4.83 5.79 4.36
C CYS A 186 -4.15 7.17 4.55
N PRO A 187 -4.81 8.16 5.18
CA PRO A 187 -4.28 9.52 5.27
C PRO A 187 -3.08 9.68 6.22
N PHE A 188 -2.74 8.62 6.95
CA PHE A 188 -1.67 8.60 7.92
C PHE A 188 -0.36 8.19 7.24
N ARG A 189 0.65 9.07 7.27
CA ARG A 189 1.94 8.89 6.58
C ARG A 189 2.69 7.64 7.00
N ASP A 190 2.55 7.24 8.27
CA ASP A 190 3.10 6.02 8.86
C ASP A 190 2.39 4.74 8.39
N CYS A 191 1.23 4.85 7.74
CA CYS A 191 0.46 3.72 7.23
C CYS A 191 0.41 3.70 5.69
N SER A 192 -0.19 4.73 5.07
CA SER A 192 -0.37 4.84 3.61
C SER A 192 -0.92 3.57 2.91
N ALA A 193 -1.60 2.69 3.64
CA ALA A 193 -2.19 1.47 3.09
C ALA A 193 -3.31 1.80 2.08
N LEU A 194 -3.43 0.99 1.02
CA LEU A 194 -4.51 1.11 0.05
C LEU A 194 -5.83 0.61 0.67
N LEU A 195 -6.87 1.44 0.61
CA LEU A 195 -8.20 1.17 1.13
C LEU A 195 -9.23 1.25 -0.01
N LEU A 196 -10.31 0.49 0.14
CA LEU A 196 -11.41 0.41 -0.81
C LEU A 196 -12.69 0.96 -0.20
N ASN A 197 -13.37 1.84 -0.92
CA ASN A 197 -14.72 2.27 -0.63
C ASN A 197 -15.69 1.38 -1.43
N ASP A 198 -16.40 0.50 -0.72
CA ASP A 198 -17.36 -0.44 -1.29
C ASP A 198 -18.64 0.23 -1.81
N GLY A 199 -18.78 1.56 -1.64
CA GLY A 199 -19.95 2.31 -2.11
C GLY A 199 -21.21 2.00 -1.32
N GLY A 200 -21.07 1.45 -0.11
CA GLY A 200 -22.16 1.18 0.81
C GLY A 200 -22.76 2.45 1.43
N GLU A 201 -23.22 2.34 2.67
CA GLU A 201 -23.75 3.51 3.38
C GLU A 201 -22.70 4.62 3.48
N VAL A 202 -23.17 5.87 3.38
CA VAL A 202 -22.30 7.05 3.50
C VAL A 202 -21.85 7.19 4.95
N ILE A 203 -20.74 6.55 5.28
CA ILE A 203 -20.10 6.62 6.58
C ILE A 203 -19.13 7.81 6.57
N ARG A 204 -19.14 8.62 7.63
CA ARG A 204 -18.14 9.67 7.83
C ARG A 204 -16.94 9.17 8.61
N GLU A 205 -17.18 8.50 9.72
CA GLU A 205 -16.14 8.01 10.62
C GLU A 205 -15.78 6.56 10.27
N ALA A 206 -14.54 6.32 9.87
CA ALA A 206 -14.06 4.99 9.56
C ALA A 206 -12.73 4.72 10.25
N GLU A 207 -12.48 3.46 10.59
CA GLU A 207 -11.21 3.01 11.16
C GLU A 207 -10.37 2.35 10.07
N CYS A 208 -9.09 2.70 10.00
CA CYS A 208 -8.18 2.01 9.09
C CYS A 208 -7.88 0.60 9.62
N PRO A 209 -8.12 -0.49 8.84
CA PRO A 209 -7.87 -1.85 9.30
C PRO A 209 -6.39 -2.21 9.51
N PHE A 210 -5.47 -1.38 9.01
CA PHE A 210 -4.03 -1.61 9.11
C PHE A 210 -3.38 -0.88 10.29
N CYS A 211 -3.79 0.36 10.55
CA CYS A 211 -3.18 1.19 11.61
C CYS A 211 -4.14 1.54 12.76
N HIS A 212 -5.41 1.13 12.67
CA HIS A 212 -6.46 1.35 13.66
C HIS A 212 -6.71 2.81 14.03
N LYS A 213 -6.24 3.75 13.19
CA LYS A 213 -6.51 5.18 13.36
C LYS A 213 -7.79 5.56 12.62
N LEU A 214 -8.58 6.40 13.26
CA LEU A 214 -9.83 6.93 12.70
C LEU A 214 -9.56 7.99 11.64
N PHE A 215 -10.32 7.94 10.56
CA PHE A 215 -10.29 8.90 9.47
C PHE A 215 -11.69 9.25 8.97
N CYS A 216 -11.78 10.36 8.23
CA CYS A 216 -13.00 10.77 7.57
C CYS A 216 -13.10 10.11 6.18
N ALA A 217 -14.06 9.21 5.97
CA ALA A 217 -14.22 8.49 4.70
C ALA A 217 -14.80 9.35 3.55
N GLN A 218 -15.28 10.56 3.84
CA GLN A 218 -15.70 11.52 2.81
C GLN A 218 -14.58 12.46 2.38
N CYS A 219 -13.72 12.87 3.32
CA CYS A 219 -12.64 13.82 3.06
C CYS A 219 -11.30 13.14 2.82
N TYR A 220 -11.15 11.87 3.19
CA TYR A 220 -9.90 11.12 3.17
C TYR A 220 -8.77 11.82 3.95
N VAL A 221 -9.10 12.31 5.15
CA VAL A 221 -8.19 12.99 6.09
C VAL A 221 -8.33 12.40 7.49
N PRO A 222 -7.40 12.66 8.44
CA PRO A 222 -7.56 12.23 9.83
C PRO A 222 -8.91 12.65 10.40
N TRP A 223 -9.46 11.83 11.30
CA TRP A 223 -10.80 12.06 11.83
C TRP A 223 -10.91 13.41 12.53
N HIS A 224 -12.02 14.11 12.26
CA HIS A 224 -12.29 15.45 12.77
C HIS A 224 -13.66 15.49 13.48
N PRO A 225 -13.71 15.09 14.75
CA PRO A 225 -14.96 15.02 15.51
C PRO A 225 -15.53 16.43 15.76
N GLY A 226 -16.84 16.52 15.95
CA GLY A 226 -17.55 17.79 16.23
C GLY A 226 -17.65 18.78 15.07
N ILE A 227 -16.89 18.61 13.99
CA ILE A 227 -16.89 19.52 12.85
C ILE A 227 -17.37 18.85 11.56
N THR A 228 -18.15 19.57 10.76
CA THR A 228 -18.58 19.07 9.44
C THR A 228 -17.41 19.07 8.46
N CYS A 229 -17.51 18.27 7.40
CA CYS A 229 -16.52 18.23 6.34
C CYS A 229 -16.32 19.62 5.70
N GLU A 230 -17.40 20.37 5.48
CA GLU A 230 -17.32 21.71 4.89
C GLU A 230 -16.57 22.69 5.79
N ASP A 231 -16.84 22.67 7.10
CA ASP A 231 -16.18 23.56 8.04
C ASP A 231 -14.72 23.16 8.26
N PHE A 232 -14.39 21.86 8.22
CA PHE A 232 -13.01 21.39 8.27
C PHE A 232 -12.21 21.90 7.06
N GLN A 233 -12.78 21.85 5.86
CA GLN A 233 -12.11 22.32 4.64
C GLN A 233 -11.91 23.84 4.60
N ARG A 234 -12.69 24.61 5.37
CA ARG A 234 -12.52 26.06 5.52
C ARG A 234 -11.41 26.45 6.50
N LEU A 235 -10.90 25.51 7.29
CA LEU A 235 -9.80 25.78 8.23
C LEU A 235 -8.49 25.95 7.49
N ASN A 236 -7.65 26.82 8.05
CA ASN A 236 -6.25 26.88 7.67
C ASN A 236 -5.50 25.63 8.17
N GLU A 237 -4.35 25.33 7.57
CA GLU A 237 -3.56 24.14 7.94
C GLU A 237 -3.13 24.14 9.41
N ASP A 238 -2.83 25.32 9.98
CA ASP A 238 -2.47 25.51 11.38
C ASP A 238 -3.61 25.26 12.37
N GLU A 239 -4.86 25.11 11.90
CA GLU A 239 -6.01 24.80 12.74
C GLU A 239 -6.54 23.36 12.54
N ARG A 240 -5.88 22.56 11.70
CA ARG A 240 -6.25 21.16 11.40
C ARG A 240 -5.46 20.15 12.21
N GLY A 241 -4.58 20.60 13.10
CA GLY A 241 -3.84 19.73 14.01
C GLY A 241 -4.78 18.90 14.88
N ARG A 242 -4.33 17.69 15.27
CA ARG A 242 -5.10 16.82 16.17
C ARG A 242 -5.48 17.56 17.45
N GLU A 243 -4.52 18.23 18.07
CA GLU A 243 -4.69 18.98 19.31
C GLU A 243 -5.69 20.13 19.13
N ASP A 244 -5.61 20.86 18.02
CA ASP A 244 -6.56 21.92 17.70
C ASP A 244 -7.97 21.37 17.61
N LEU A 245 -8.19 20.31 16.82
CA LEU A 245 -9.49 19.66 16.66
C LEU A 245 -10.06 19.18 18.00
N MET A 246 -9.23 18.61 18.88
CA MET A 246 -9.66 18.22 20.23
C MET A 246 -10.09 19.43 21.07
N VAL A 247 -9.36 20.54 21.01
CA VAL A 247 -9.77 21.79 21.67
C VAL A 247 -11.07 22.34 21.08
N ARG A 248 -11.29 22.19 19.78
CA ARG A 248 -12.55 22.62 19.12
C ARG A 248 -13.74 21.77 19.56
N GLU A 249 -13.57 20.45 19.62
CA GLU A 249 -14.59 19.53 20.12
C GLU A 249 -14.97 19.87 21.56
N LEU A 250 -13.98 20.01 22.44
CA LEU A 250 -14.21 20.43 23.83
C LEU A 250 -14.93 21.78 23.91
N ALA A 251 -14.54 22.74 23.06
CA ALA A 251 -15.19 24.05 23.01
C ALA A 251 -16.66 23.97 22.55
N GLN A 252 -17.01 23.03 21.67
CA GLN A 252 -18.41 22.80 21.29
C GLN A 252 -19.20 22.19 22.45
N GLU A 253 -18.66 21.16 23.11
CA GLU A 253 -19.30 20.52 24.27
C GLU A 253 -19.54 21.51 25.41
N LYS A 254 -18.53 22.34 25.72
CA LYS A 254 -18.61 23.36 26.76
C LYS A 254 -19.32 24.64 26.31
N LYS A 255 -19.76 24.70 25.05
CA LYS A 255 -20.33 25.91 24.42
C LYS A 255 -19.43 27.15 24.63
N TRP A 256 -18.12 27.02 24.46
CA TRP A 256 -17.20 28.16 24.45
C TRP A 256 -17.31 28.95 23.13
N ALA A 257 -17.18 30.28 23.18
CA ALA A 257 -17.21 31.12 21.98
C ALA A 257 -15.80 31.48 21.53
N ARG A 258 -15.53 31.57 20.23
CA ARG A 258 -14.28 32.16 19.72
C ARG A 258 -14.41 33.66 19.59
N CYS A 259 -13.40 34.40 20.01
CA CYS A 259 -13.29 35.83 19.73
C CYS A 259 -13.21 36.05 18.21
N PRO A 260 -14.04 36.93 17.61
CA PRO A 260 -14.04 37.17 16.17
C PRO A 260 -12.73 37.75 15.65
N LYS A 261 -12.04 38.55 16.48
CA LYS A 261 -10.79 39.25 16.14
C LYS A 261 -9.56 38.36 16.27
N CYS A 262 -9.38 37.68 17.41
CA CYS A 262 -8.15 36.92 17.71
C CYS A 262 -8.33 35.41 17.76
N LYS A 263 -9.54 34.89 17.51
CA LYS A 263 -9.91 33.46 17.44
C LYS A 263 -9.69 32.61 18.70
N TYR A 264 -9.14 33.17 19.78
CA TYR A 264 -9.10 32.51 21.09
C TYR A 264 -10.49 32.15 21.62
N TYR A 265 -10.59 30.97 22.20
CA TYR A 265 -11.78 30.53 22.92
C TYR A 265 -11.96 31.33 24.22
N VAL A 266 -13.21 31.68 24.49
CA VAL A 266 -13.65 32.44 25.65
C VAL A 266 -14.75 31.63 26.33
N GLU A 267 -14.55 31.34 27.60
CA GLU A 267 -15.56 30.76 28.47
C GLU A 267 -16.43 31.85 29.10
N ARG A 268 -17.74 31.59 29.21
CA ARG A 268 -18.67 32.44 29.96
C ARG A 268 -19.23 31.63 31.12
N THR A 269 -18.90 32.02 32.35
CA THR A 269 -19.36 31.35 33.56
C THR A 269 -20.80 31.71 33.90
N VAL A 270 -21.14 33.01 33.95
CA VAL A 270 -22.50 33.52 34.23
C VAL A 270 -22.72 34.90 33.60
N GLY A 271 -23.99 35.33 33.49
CA GLY A 271 -24.34 36.73 33.20
C GLY A 271 -24.64 37.08 31.74
N CYS A 272 -24.37 38.34 31.39
CA CYS A 272 -24.72 38.99 30.12
C CYS A 272 -24.03 38.33 28.90
N PRO A 273 -24.62 38.36 27.69
CA PRO A 273 -23.93 37.96 26.46
C PRO A 273 -22.84 38.95 26.00
N HIS A 274 -22.71 40.14 26.58
CA HIS A 274 -21.60 41.05 26.27
C HIS A 274 -20.29 40.52 26.83
N MET A 275 -19.31 40.26 25.98
CA MET A 275 -18.00 39.75 26.36
C MET A 275 -16.88 40.65 25.86
N VAL A 276 -15.85 40.83 26.70
CA VAL A 276 -14.63 41.53 26.35
C VAL A 276 -13.49 40.52 26.32
N CYS A 277 -12.91 40.30 25.14
CA CYS A 277 -11.77 39.39 24.97
C CYS A 277 -10.49 39.98 25.61
N ARG A 278 -9.51 39.13 25.93
CA ARG A 278 -8.14 39.55 26.31
C ARG A 278 -7.47 40.46 25.28
N CYS A 279 -7.84 40.36 24.00
CA CYS A 279 -7.41 41.26 22.93
C CYS A 279 -8.19 42.60 22.87
N GLN A 280 -8.99 42.90 23.91
CA GLN A 280 -9.85 44.08 24.07
C GLN A 280 -10.97 44.21 23.03
N PHE A 281 -11.29 43.13 22.30
CA PHE A 281 -12.43 43.13 21.38
C PHE A 281 -13.72 42.79 22.12
N GLU A 282 -14.72 43.64 21.96
CA GLU A 282 -16.05 43.45 22.53
C GLU A 282 -16.98 42.78 21.52
N PHE A 283 -17.61 41.69 21.92
CA PHE A 283 -18.48 40.91 21.06
C PHE A 283 -19.63 40.27 21.84
N CYS A 284 -20.67 39.87 21.12
CA CYS A 284 -21.77 39.10 21.68
C CYS A 284 -21.42 37.61 21.74
N TYR A 285 -21.51 37.01 22.92
CA TYR A 285 -21.26 35.59 23.15
C TYR A 285 -22.27 34.67 22.46
N GLY A 286 -23.46 35.18 22.16
CA GLY A 286 -24.54 34.42 21.52
C GLY A 286 -24.32 34.25 20.02
N CYS A 287 -24.06 35.33 19.30
CA CYS A 287 -23.92 35.32 17.83
C CYS A 287 -22.49 35.50 17.31
N GLY A 288 -21.53 35.89 18.16
CA GLY A 288 -20.16 36.15 17.73
C GLY A 288 -19.97 37.47 16.96
N GLU A 289 -20.95 38.37 16.93
CA GLU A 289 -20.81 39.66 16.25
C GLU A 289 -20.18 40.73 17.16
N LYS A 290 -19.61 41.78 16.55
CA LYS A 290 -19.08 42.94 17.27
C LYS A 290 -20.18 43.57 18.14
N TRP A 291 -19.85 43.88 19.40
CA TRP A 291 -20.81 44.50 20.30
C TRP A 291 -21.17 45.93 19.86
N SER A 292 -22.45 46.27 19.92
CA SER A 292 -22.98 47.61 19.66
C SER A 292 -24.12 47.93 20.63
N ASN A 293 -24.38 49.22 20.88
CA ASN A 293 -25.42 49.65 21.83
C ASN A 293 -26.85 49.30 21.39
N THR A 294 -27.04 48.88 20.14
CA THR A 294 -28.33 48.42 19.60
C THR A 294 -28.44 46.89 19.58
N HIS A 295 -27.41 46.18 20.02
CA HIS A 295 -27.37 44.72 20.06
C HIS A 295 -28.05 44.19 21.33
N GLY A 296 -29.13 43.43 21.19
CA GLY A 296 -29.90 42.91 22.31
C GLY A 296 -30.70 41.64 21.97
N GLY A 297 -31.11 40.89 23.01
CA GLY A 297 -31.99 39.72 22.86
C GLY A 297 -31.32 38.45 22.34
N CYS A 298 -29.99 38.44 22.13
CA CYS A 298 -29.28 37.25 21.66
C CYS A 298 -29.16 36.20 22.77
N GLN A 299 -29.82 35.07 22.56
CA GLN A 299 -29.61 33.83 23.31
C GLN A 299 -28.81 32.85 22.44
N ARG A 300 -27.94 32.08 23.09
CA ARG A 300 -27.16 31.05 22.42
C ARG A 300 -27.99 29.76 22.45
N ASN A 301 -28.30 29.19 21.28
CA ASN A 301 -28.85 27.83 21.19
C ASN A 301 -27.81 26.82 21.68
#